data_AF-A0A496WCH2-F1
#
_entry.id   AF-A0A496WCH2-F1
#
_cell.length_a   1.000
_cell.length_b   1.000
_cell.length_c   1.000
_cell.angle_alpha   90.00
_cell.angle_beta   90.00
_cell.angle_gamma   90.00
#
_symmetry.space_group_name_H-M   'P 1'
#
loop_
_entity.id
_entity.type
_entity.pdbx_description
1 polymer ?
#
loop_
_entity_poly.entity_id
_entity_poly.type
_entity_poly.pdbx_seq_one_letter_code
_entity_poly.pdbx_strand_id
1 'polypeptide(L)'
;MPTSNTIKQIGLELGFQKIGITDANLDKQHANYRQWIARNFHGEMGYMARNIDKRLHPAELVPDTLSVICVRLDYLVKEQQDPLQLLDHDKLAYLSRYALGRDYHKLMRKRLQRFADRITEVFGHMGYRVFTDSAPVLEKALATKAGIGWQGKHSNLLHREHGSWFFLGEIYTDMQLEVDTPLDNHCGRCRSCIDICPT
;
A
#
# COMPACT_ATOMS: atom_id res chain seq x y z
N MET A 1 -17.42 -8.35 -20.43
CA MET A 1 -16.78 -7.19 -19.81
C MET A 1 -16.26 -7.61 -18.43
N PRO A 2 -14.99 -7.38 -18.09
CA PRO A 2 -14.51 -7.64 -16.74
C PRO A 2 -15.29 -6.78 -15.74
N THR A 3 -15.78 -7.38 -14.66
CA THR A 3 -16.43 -6.60 -13.60
C THR A 3 -15.45 -6.40 -12.45
N SER A 4 -15.36 -5.17 -11.95
CA SER A 4 -14.54 -4.83 -10.78
C SER A 4 -14.86 -5.74 -9.58
N ASN A 5 -16.12 -6.14 -9.42
CA ASN A 5 -16.57 -7.03 -8.35
C ASN A 5 -15.99 -8.44 -8.48
N THR A 6 -15.91 -9.01 -9.69
CA THR A 6 -15.27 -10.32 -9.91
C THR A 6 -13.78 -10.26 -9.57
N ILE A 7 -13.07 -9.21 -9.98
CA ILE A 7 -11.64 -9.05 -9.65
C ILE A 7 -11.43 -8.96 -8.14
N LYS A 8 -12.27 -8.17 -7.44
CA LYS A 8 -12.23 -8.07 -5.97
C LYS A 8 -12.45 -9.45 -5.32
N GLN A 9 -13.44 -10.21 -5.78
CA GLN A 9 -13.72 -11.55 -5.24
C GLN A 9 -12.54 -12.51 -5.43
N ILE A 10 -11.93 -12.53 -6.63
CA ILE A 10 -10.71 -13.34 -6.88
C ILE A 10 -9.61 -12.99 -5.87
N GLY A 11 -9.38 -11.70 -5.61
CA GLY A 11 -8.36 -11.28 -4.64
C GLY A 11 -8.68 -11.76 -3.23
N LEU A 12 -9.96 -11.72 -2.83
CA LEU A 12 -10.40 -12.18 -1.50
C LEU A 12 -10.19 -13.70 -1.36
N GLU A 13 -10.55 -14.47 -2.40
CA GLU A 13 -10.33 -15.93 -2.47
C GLU A 13 -8.84 -16.30 -2.38
N LEU A 14 -7.96 -15.44 -2.92
CA LEU A 14 -6.49 -15.61 -2.82
C LEU A 14 -5.92 -15.18 -1.46
N GLY A 15 -6.76 -14.71 -0.54
CA GLY A 15 -6.42 -14.43 0.85
C GLY A 15 -5.89 -13.03 1.11
N PHE A 16 -6.17 -12.05 0.23
CA PHE A 16 -6.04 -10.63 0.58
C PHE A 16 -7.25 -10.20 1.41
N GLN A 17 -7.03 -9.35 2.43
CA GLN A 17 -8.12 -8.93 3.32
C GLN A 17 -8.89 -7.72 2.78
N LYS A 18 -8.39 -7.06 1.73
CA LYS A 18 -9.10 -6.00 1.03
C LYS A 18 -8.51 -5.77 -0.36
N ILE A 19 -9.39 -5.49 -1.32
CA ILE A 19 -9.04 -5.09 -2.68
C ILE A 19 -9.77 -3.79 -2.95
N GLY A 20 -9.06 -2.82 -3.49
CA GLY A 20 -9.60 -1.53 -3.92
C GLY A 20 -9.08 -1.21 -5.31
N ILE A 21 -9.85 -0.49 -6.10
CA ILE A 21 -9.49 -0.11 -7.46
C ILE A 21 -9.50 1.41 -7.58
N THR A 22 -8.51 1.98 -8.26
CA THR A 22 -8.43 3.41 -8.55
C THR A 22 -7.83 3.63 -9.94
N ASP A 23 -7.99 4.82 -10.50
CA ASP A 23 -7.10 5.29 -11.57
C ASP A 23 -5.75 5.76 -10.97
N ALA A 24 -4.75 5.98 -11.83
CA ALA A 24 -3.40 6.36 -11.43
C ALA A 24 -3.18 7.88 -11.19
N ASN A 25 -4.19 8.74 -11.34
CA ASN A 25 -4.06 10.17 -11.08
C ASN A 25 -3.90 10.45 -9.57
N LEU A 26 -2.80 11.11 -9.21
CA LEU A 26 -2.46 11.50 -7.85
C LEU A 26 -1.98 12.96 -7.77
N ASP A 27 -2.51 13.86 -8.59
CA ASP A 27 -2.00 15.25 -8.77
C ASP A 27 -1.79 16.00 -7.45
N LYS A 28 -2.71 15.88 -6.50
CA LYS A 28 -2.58 16.49 -5.17
C LYS A 28 -1.41 15.91 -4.38
N GLN A 29 -1.26 14.58 -4.39
CA GLN A 29 -0.20 13.88 -3.68
C GLN A 29 1.15 14.10 -4.35
N HIS A 30 1.18 14.25 -5.68
CA HIS A 30 2.35 14.66 -6.45
C HIS A 30 2.85 16.04 -6.04
N ALA A 31 1.95 17.03 -5.91
CA ALA A 31 2.30 18.36 -5.43
C ALA A 31 2.86 18.32 -3.98
N ASN A 32 2.20 17.58 -3.09
CA ASN A 32 2.68 17.39 -1.71
C ASN A 32 4.05 16.71 -1.67
N TYR A 33 4.27 15.71 -2.51
CA TYR A 33 5.54 15.00 -2.62
C TYR A 33 6.68 15.93 -3.04
N ARG A 34 6.46 16.76 -4.08
CA ARG A 34 7.45 17.76 -4.52
C ARG A 34 7.81 18.71 -3.38
N GLN A 35 6.83 19.20 -2.62
CA GLN A 35 7.07 20.07 -1.46
C GLN A 35 7.84 19.35 -0.34
N TRP A 36 7.49 18.10 -0.06
CA TRP A 36 8.14 17.28 0.96
C TRP A 36 9.60 16.99 0.62
N ILE A 37 9.89 16.68 -0.65
CA ILE A 37 11.26 16.54 -1.16
C ILE A 37 12.03 17.86 -1.05
N ALA A 38 11.44 18.98 -1.50
CA ALA A 38 12.09 20.30 -1.45
C ALA A 38 12.45 20.76 -0.03
N ARG A 39 11.74 20.26 0.99
CA ARG A 39 12.01 20.54 2.41
C ARG A 39 12.99 19.55 3.04
N ASN A 40 13.57 18.62 2.29
CA ASN A 40 14.43 17.54 2.79
C ASN A 40 13.77 16.67 3.87
N PHE A 41 12.43 16.57 3.87
CA PHE A 41 11.71 15.77 4.86
C PHE A 41 11.82 14.25 4.63
N HIS A 42 12.56 13.82 3.59
CA HIS A 42 12.92 12.43 3.36
C HIS A 42 14.08 11.94 4.24
N GLY A 43 14.76 12.83 4.97
CA GLY A 43 15.89 12.46 5.83
C GLY A 43 16.94 11.68 5.05
N GLU A 44 17.33 10.52 5.59
CA GLU A 44 18.33 9.64 4.97
C GLU A 44 17.76 8.74 3.86
N MET A 45 16.45 8.79 3.59
CA MET A 45 15.79 7.98 2.54
C MET A 45 16.09 8.52 1.14
N GLY A 46 17.37 8.53 0.74
CA GLY A 46 17.82 9.09 -0.55
C GLY A 46 17.12 8.47 -1.77
N TYR A 47 16.58 7.26 -1.66
CA TYR A 47 15.78 6.64 -2.71
C TYR A 47 14.46 7.36 -3.02
N MET A 48 13.96 8.21 -2.11
CA MET A 48 12.79 9.07 -2.33
C MET A 48 13.15 10.26 -3.24
N ALA A 49 14.35 10.81 -3.11
CA ALA A 49 14.81 11.88 -4.02
C ALA A 49 15.24 11.37 -5.41
N ARG A 50 15.36 10.04 -5.59
CA ARG A 50 15.66 9.42 -6.89
C ARG A 50 14.38 9.11 -7.66
N ASN A 51 14.47 9.14 -9.00
CA ASN A 51 13.36 8.77 -9.91
C ASN A 51 12.05 9.51 -9.60
N ILE A 52 12.12 10.79 -9.24
CA ILE A 52 10.95 11.60 -8.89
C ILE A 52 9.94 11.57 -10.04
N ASP A 53 10.38 11.76 -11.28
CA ASP A 53 9.48 11.79 -12.43
C ASP A 53 8.67 10.49 -12.56
N LYS A 54 9.30 9.32 -12.37
CA LYS A 54 8.59 8.03 -12.35
C LYS A 54 7.55 7.89 -11.22
N ARG A 55 7.77 8.55 -10.07
CA ARG A 55 6.78 8.59 -8.98
C ARG A 55 5.60 9.49 -9.29
N LEU A 56 5.83 10.53 -10.10
CA LEU A 56 4.85 11.57 -10.43
C LEU A 56 4.12 11.30 -11.74
N HIS A 57 4.66 10.40 -12.56
CA HIS A 57 4.13 10.00 -13.85
C HIS A 57 4.01 8.48 -13.88
N PRO A 58 2.96 7.89 -13.30
CA PRO A 58 2.83 6.44 -13.21
C PRO A 58 2.79 5.73 -14.58
N ALA A 59 2.40 6.45 -15.64
CA ALA A 59 2.49 5.97 -17.02
C ALA A 59 3.93 5.67 -17.50
N GLU A 60 4.96 6.29 -16.90
CA GLU A 60 6.36 5.95 -17.17
C GLU A 60 6.80 4.62 -16.56
N LEU A 61 6.04 4.09 -15.60
CA LEU A 61 6.31 2.78 -14.98
C LEU A 61 5.71 1.64 -15.78
N VAL A 62 4.49 1.85 -16.25
CA VAL A 62 3.69 0.91 -17.03
C VAL A 62 2.87 1.73 -18.03
N PRO A 63 3.29 1.78 -19.31
CA PRO A 63 2.51 2.40 -20.36
C PRO A 63 1.09 1.84 -20.41
N ASP A 64 0.14 2.65 -20.88
CA ASP A 64 -1.24 2.25 -21.11
C ASP A 64 -2.03 1.83 -19.85
N THR A 65 -1.52 2.14 -18.65
CA THR A 65 -2.26 1.90 -17.40
C THR A 65 -3.55 2.71 -17.37
N LEU A 66 -4.69 2.01 -17.29
CA LEU A 66 -6.01 2.62 -17.10
C LEU A 66 -6.47 2.52 -15.64
N SER A 67 -6.14 1.42 -14.96
CA SER A 67 -6.55 1.18 -13.57
C SER A 67 -5.40 0.61 -12.74
N VAL A 68 -5.49 0.82 -11.43
CA VAL A 68 -4.59 0.27 -10.42
C VAL A 68 -5.42 -0.50 -9.39
N ILE A 69 -5.15 -1.80 -9.27
CA ILE A 69 -5.74 -2.67 -8.26
C ILE A 69 -4.81 -2.65 -7.03
N CYS A 70 -5.28 -2.07 -5.94
CA CYS A 70 -4.59 -2.03 -4.65
C CYS A 70 -5.05 -3.18 -3.76
N VAL A 71 -4.13 -3.81 -3.04
CA VAL A 71 -4.46 -4.90 -2.10
C VAL A 71 -3.92 -4.63 -0.71
N ARG A 72 -4.57 -5.25 0.27
CA ARG A 72 -4.12 -5.32 1.67
C ARG A 72 -3.84 -6.76 2.07
N LEU A 73 -2.70 -7.00 2.70
CA LEU A 73 -2.37 -8.26 3.35
C LEU A 73 -1.98 -8.05 4.82
N ASP A 74 -2.80 -8.50 5.74
CA ASP A 74 -2.54 -8.40 7.18
C ASP A 74 -1.36 -9.29 7.60
N TYR A 75 -0.52 -8.78 8.51
CA TYR A 75 0.63 -9.53 9.02
C TYR A 75 0.66 -9.69 10.55
N LEU A 76 -0.23 -9.01 11.27
CA LEU A 76 -0.28 -9.14 12.73
C LEU A 76 -0.83 -10.52 13.12
N VAL A 77 -0.02 -11.28 13.85
CA VAL A 77 -0.43 -12.54 14.47
C VAL A 77 -0.93 -12.26 15.89
N LYS A 78 -2.15 -12.69 16.21
CA LYS A 78 -2.83 -12.39 17.49
C LYS A 78 -2.16 -12.97 18.74
N GLU A 79 -1.31 -13.97 18.60
CA GLU A 79 -0.70 -14.72 19.71
C GLU A 79 0.66 -14.17 20.16
N GLN A 80 1.09 -13.01 19.67
CA GLN A 80 2.38 -12.43 20.05
C GLN A 80 2.28 -11.65 21.37
N GLN A 81 3.34 -11.72 22.18
CA GLN A 81 3.53 -10.87 23.37
C GLN A 81 3.21 -9.39 23.07
N ASP A 82 2.72 -8.68 24.09
CA ASP A 82 2.43 -7.25 24.02
C ASP A 82 3.68 -6.50 23.51
N PRO A 83 3.59 -5.73 22.41
CA PRO A 83 4.74 -5.00 21.88
C PRO A 83 5.40 -4.10 22.92
N LEU A 84 4.62 -3.50 23.81
CA LEU A 84 5.12 -2.55 24.82
C LEU A 84 5.97 -3.27 25.86
N GLN A 85 5.57 -4.48 26.28
CA GLN A 85 6.37 -5.28 27.22
C GLN A 85 7.73 -5.69 26.64
N LEU A 86 7.79 -5.97 25.34
CA LEU A 86 9.05 -6.33 24.68
C LEU A 86 9.96 -5.11 24.45
N LEU A 87 9.39 -3.91 24.27
CA LEU A 87 10.17 -2.67 24.11
C LEU A 87 10.95 -2.30 25.38
N ASP A 88 10.39 -2.57 26.56
CA ASP A 88 11.03 -2.28 27.85
C ASP A 88 11.88 -3.45 28.39
N HIS A 89 12.15 -4.47 27.56
CA HIS A 89 12.85 -5.67 28.01
C HIS A 89 14.37 -5.45 28.12
N ASP A 90 14.96 -5.85 29.25
CA ASP A 90 16.39 -5.62 29.59
C ASP A 90 17.39 -6.43 28.72
N LYS A 91 16.99 -7.63 28.28
CA LYS A 91 17.83 -8.58 27.54
C LYS A 91 17.50 -8.74 26.06
N LEU A 92 16.40 -8.19 25.56
CA LEU A 92 15.91 -8.43 24.21
C LEU A 92 15.81 -7.13 23.42
N ALA A 93 16.18 -7.19 22.14
CA ALA A 93 15.92 -6.11 21.20
C ALA A 93 14.55 -6.29 20.55
N TYR A 94 13.86 -5.17 20.30
CA TYR A 94 12.60 -5.17 19.57
C TYR A 94 12.83 -5.13 18.06
N LEU A 95 12.35 -6.15 17.35
CA LEU A 95 12.27 -6.12 15.89
C LEU A 95 10.87 -5.69 15.47
N SER A 96 10.80 -4.75 14.51
CA SER A 96 9.52 -4.29 13.99
C SER A 96 8.68 -5.46 13.45
N ARG A 97 7.39 -5.49 13.76
CA ARG A 97 6.52 -6.65 13.49
C ARG A 97 6.45 -7.03 12.01
N TYR A 98 6.57 -6.04 11.10
CA TYR A 98 6.54 -6.31 9.66
C TYR A 98 7.77 -7.09 9.18
N ALA A 99 8.87 -7.08 9.94
CA ALA A 99 10.13 -7.75 9.61
C ALA A 99 10.20 -9.17 10.20
N LEU A 100 9.16 -9.61 10.93
CA LEU A 100 9.13 -10.96 11.49
C LEU A 100 8.75 -11.98 10.41
N GLY A 101 9.48 -13.10 10.37
CA GLY A 101 9.21 -14.20 9.44
C GLY A 101 9.89 -14.01 8.08
N ARG A 102 9.18 -14.37 7.01
CA ARG A 102 9.73 -14.30 5.64
C ARG A 102 9.65 -12.88 5.11
N ASP A 103 10.65 -12.49 4.32
CA ASP A 103 10.67 -11.22 3.58
C ASP A 103 9.36 -10.99 2.81
N TYR A 104 8.63 -9.95 3.21
CA TYR A 104 7.32 -9.65 2.68
C TYR A 104 7.36 -9.28 1.20
N HIS A 105 8.46 -8.72 0.69
CA HIS A 105 8.57 -8.36 -0.73
C HIS A 105 8.41 -9.59 -1.63
N LYS A 106 9.08 -10.69 -1.27
CA LYS A 106 8.98 -11.97 -2.01
C LYS A 106 7.58 -12.57 -1.88
N LEU A 107 6.99 -12.50 -0.68
CA LEU A 107 5.63 -12.98 -0.42
C LEU A 107 4.59 -12.22 -1.24
N MET A 108 4.60 -10.89 -1.14
CA MET A 108 3.66 -9.98 -1.81
C MET A 108 3.79 -10.11 -3.33
N ARG A 109 4.99 -10.05 -3.88
CA ARG A 109 5.20 -10.20 -5.33
C ARG A 109 4.65 -11.53 -5.85
N LYS A 110 4.90 -12.64 -5.15
CA LYS A 110 4.36 -13.96 -5.55
C LYS A 110 2.83 -14.01 -5.49
N ARG A 111 2.22 -13.42 -4.46
CA ARG A 111 0.75 -13.38 -4.31
C ARG A 111 0.09 -12.48 -5.34
N LEU A 112 0.64 -11.30 -5.59
CA LEU A 112 0.16 -10.38 -6.63
C LEU A 112 0.29 -10.99 -8.02
N GLN A 113 1.40 -11.68 -8.30
CA GLN A 113 1.58 -12.38 -9.56
C GLN A 113 0.48 -13.44 -9.77
N ARG A 114 0.24 -14.29 -8.76
CA ARG A 114 -0.85 -15.28 -8.80
C ARG A 114 -2.22 -14.63 -8.98
N PHE A 115 -2.42 -13.44 -8.43
CA PHE A 115 -3.66 -12.69 -8.62
C PHE A 115 -3.81 -12.21 -10.07
N ALA A 116 -2.77 -11.63 -10.65
CA ALA A 116 -2.77 -11.23 -12.05
C ALA A 116 -2.95 -12.44 -13.00
N ASP A 117 -2.31 -13.57 -12.71
CA ASP A 117 -2.47 -14.81 -13.47
C ASP A 117 -3.93 -15.28 -13.45
N ARG A 118 -4.58 -15.26 -12.26
CA ARG A 118 -5.98 -15.67 -12.12
C ARG A 118 -6.95 -14.72 -12.82
N ILE A 119 -6.68 -13.42 -12.83
CA ILE A 119 -7.46 -12.45 -13.62
C ILE A 119 -7.31 -12.78 -15.12
N THR A 120 -6.09 -13.07 -15.56
CA THR A 120 -5.77 -13.42 -16.96
C THR A 120 -6.48 -14.70 -17.40
N GLU A 121 -6.55 -15.72 -16.53
CA GLU A 121 -7.31 -16.96 -16.79
C GLU A 121 -8.81 -16.70 -17.03
N VAL A 122 -9.39 -15.74 -16.33
CA VAL A 122 -10.84 -15.47 -16.33
C VAL A 122 -11.23 -14.52 -17.47
N PHE A 123 -10.41 -13.50 -17.74
CA PHE A 123 -10.75 -12.41 -18.66
C PHE A 123 -9.92 -12.38 -19.94
N GLY A 124 -8.93 -13.26 -20.08
CA GLY A 124 -7.99 -13.28 -21.18
C GLY A 124 -6.78 -12.38 -20.94
N HIS A 125 -5.97 -12.21 -21.99
CA HIS A 125 -4.73 -11.43 -21.90
C HIS A 125 -4.99 -9.97 -21.51
N MET A 126 -4.19 -9.46 -20.57
CA MET A 126 -4.16 -8.06 -20.16
C MET A 126 -2.70 -7.62 -19.99
N GLY A 127 -2.42 -6.36 -20.27
CA GLY A 127 -1.18 -5.71 -19.87
C GLY A 127 -1.21 -5.43 -18.37
N TYR A 128 -0.19 -5.87 -17.65
CA TYR A 128 -0.07 -5.55 -16.22
C TYR A 128 1.37 -5.55 -15.71
N ARG A 129 1.56 -4.93 -14.54
CA ARG A 129 2.75 -5.09 -13.72
C ARG A 129 2.42 -4.98 -12.24
N VAL A 130 3.04 -5.86 -11.45
CA VAL A 130 2.85 -5.92 -10.00
C VAL A 130 3.94 -5.15 -9.26
N PHE A 131 3.57 -4.47 -8.18
CA PHE A 131 4.46 -3.66 -7.35
C PHE A 131 4.22 -3.87 -5.85
N THR A 132 5.29 -3.69 -5.08
CA THR A 132 5.30 -3.63 -3.61
C THR A 132 6.62 -3.00 -3.17
N ASP A 133 6.56 -1.94 -2.35
CA ASP A 133 7.60 -1.16 -1.64
C ASP A 133 8.81 -0.67 -2.46
N SER A 134 9.49 -1.60 -3.10
CA SER A 134 10.75 -1.42 -3.83
C SER A 134 10.67 -0.58 -5.11
N ALA A 135 9.46 -0.25 -5.59
CA ALA A 135 9.25 0.51 -6.82
C ALA A 135 8.95 1.99 -6.53
N PRO A 136 9.17 2.90 -7.50
CA PRO A 136 8.83 4.31 -7.33
C PRO A 136 7.31 4.54 -7.44
N VAL A 137 6.52 3.85 -6.63
CA VAL A 137 5.06 3.95 -6.55
C VAL A 137 4.66 4.66 -5.26
N LEU A 138 3.64 5.52 -5.30
CA LEU A 138 3.07 6.15 -4.10
C LEU A 138 1.96 5.26 -3.50
N GLU A 139 2.35 4.08 -3.02
CA GLU A 139 1.45 3.00 -2.57
C GLU A 139 0.37 3.49 -1.59
N LYS A 140 0.78 4.25 -0.57
CA LYS A 140 -0.15 4.79 0.43
C LYS A 140 -1.18 5.75 -0.17
N ALA A 141 -0.80 6.51 -1.19
CA ALA A 141 -1.70 7.44 -1.87
C ALA A 141 -2.71 6.68 -2.74
N LEU A 142 -2.25 5.67 -3.50
CA LEU A 142 -3.11 4.80 -4.30
C LEU A 142 -4.08 4.02 -3.41
N ALA A 143 -3.58 3.40 -2.34
CA ALA A 143 -4.39 2.64 -1.40
C ALA A 143 -5.42 3.53 -0.67
N THR A 144 -5.08 4.79 -0.35
CA THR A 144 -6.06 5.74 0.19
C THR A 144 -7.16 6.03 -0.83
N LYS A 145 -6.77 6.31 -2.08
CA LYS A 145 -7.70 6.64 -3.17
C LYS A 145 -8.61 5.46 -3.53
N ALA A 146 -8.06 4.25 -3.52
CA ALA A 146 -8.76 2.98 -3.73
C ALA A 146 -9.62 2.53 -2.53
N GLY A 147 -9.72 3.35 -1.47
CA GLY A 147 -10.57 3.04 -0.31
C GLY A 147 -10.05 1.89 0.57
N ILE A 148 -8.77 1.51 0.48
CA ILE A 148 -8.18 0.49 1.37
C ILE A 148 -8.22 0.98 2.82
N GLY A 149 -7.82 2.24 3.04
CA GLY A 149 -7.71 2.87 4.36
C GLY A 149 -7.56 4.38 4.23
N TRP A 150 -7.25 5.06 5.34
CA TRP A 150 -6.89 6.48 5.34
C TRP A 150 -5.47 6.67 5.89
N GLN A 151 -4.75 7.68 5.40
CA GLN A 151 -3.42 7.97 5.94
C GLN A 151 -3.52 8.67 7.30
N GLY A 152 -2.94 8.05 8.33
CA GLY A 152 -2.87 8.60 9.68
C GLY A 152 -1.82 9.71 9.82
N LYS A 153 -1.88 10.45 10.93
CA LYS A 153 -0.89 11.51 11.25
C LYS A 153 0.55 10.97 11.39
N HIS A 154 0.70 9.68 11.73
CA HIS A 154 1.98 8.96 11.75
C HIS A 154 2.40 8.41 10.38
N SER A 155 1.79 8.91 9.29
CA SER A 155 2.10 8.60 7.89
C SER A 155 1.76 7.19 7.37
N ASN A 156 1.38 6.21 8.22
CA ASN A 156 0.93 4.91 7.73
C ASN A 156 -0.55 4.93 7.36
N LEU A 157 -0.95 3.97 6.52
CA LEU A 157 -2.35 3.75 6.20
C LEU A 157 -3.02 3.02 7.37
N LEU A 158 -4.25 3.42 7.69
CA LEU A 158 -5.06 2.88 8.77
C LEU A 158 -6.33 2.23 8.22
N HIS A 159 -6.69 1.11 8.83
CA HIS A 159 -7.97 0.42 8.65
C HIS A 159 -8.69 0.35 9.98
N ARG A 160 -10.03 0.51 9.97
CA ARG A 160 -10.85 0.62 11.19
C ARG A 160 -10.71 -0.58 12.12
N GLU A 161 -10.63 -1.78 11.57
CA GLU A 161 -10.60 -3.03 12.35
C GLU A 161 -9.19 -3.59 12.59
N HIS A 162 -8.20 -3.16 11.79
CA HIS A 162 -6.87 -3.81 11.75
C HIS A 162 -5.71 -2.84 12.03
N GLY A 163 -6.01 -1.57 12.32
CA GLY A 163 -4.98 -0.55 12.55
C GLY A 163 -4.13 -0.35 11.31
N SER A 164 -2.81 -0.25 11.47
CA SER A 164 -1.85 -0.13 10.36
C SER A 164 -1.01 -1.39 10.13
N TRP A 165 -1.50 -2.56 10.56
CA TRP A 165 -0.72 -3.80 10.59
C TRP A 165 -0.91 -4.68 9.36
N PHE A 166 -0.63 -4.09 8.19
CA PHE A 166 -0.76 -4.76 6.90
C PHE A 166 0.27 -4.27 5.88
N PHE A 167 0.56 -5.13 4.91
CA PHE A 167 1.30 -4.79 3.70
C PHE A 167 0.36 -4.25 2.62
N LEU A 168 0.94 -3.42 1.74
CA LEU A 168 0.30 -2.93 0.53
C LEU A 168 0.96 -3.56 -0.70
N GLY A 169 0.20 -3.60 -1.79
CA GLY A 169 0.70 -3.96 -3.10
C GLY A 169 -0.28 -3.52 -4.18
N GLU A 170 0.25 -3.36 -5.39
CA GLU A 170 -0.46 -2.78 -6.52
C GLU A 170 -0.29 -3.63 -7.77
N ILE A 171 -1.35 -3.68 -8.58
CA ILE A 171 -1.31 -4.19 -9.94
C ILE A 171 -1.75 -3.05 -10.85
N TYR A 172 -0.81 -2.52 -11.62
CA TYR A 172 -1.08 -1.58 -12.69
C TYR A 172 -1.55 -2.37 -13.90
N THR A 173 -2.65 -1.97 -14.52
CA THR A 173 -3.23 -2.70 -15.65
C THR A 173 -3.86 -1.78 -16.69
N ASP A 174 -3.84 -2.23 -17.94
CA ASP A 174 -4.55 -1.63 -19.08
C ASP A 174 -6.06 -1.91 -19.07
N MET A 175 -6.57 -2.68 -18.10
CA MET A 175 -8.00 -2.90 -17.95
C MET A 175 -8.70 -1.62 -17.48
N GLN A 176 -9.79 -1.25 -18.17
CA GLN A 176 -10.73 -0.22 -17.68
C GLN A 176 -11.64 -0.84 -16.62
N LEU A 177 -11.47 -0.40 -15.37
CA LEU A 177 -12.22 -0.92 -14.22
C LEU A 177 -12.99 0.20 -13.52
N GLU A 178 -14.11 -0.14 -12.88
CA GLU A 178 -14.83 0.78 -12.00
C GLU A 178 -14.02 1.02 -10.72
N VAL A 179 -13.77 2.29 -10.42
CA VAL A 179 -12.96 2.74 -9.27
C VAL A 179 -13.78 2.77 -7.98
N ASP A 180 -13.11 2.57 -6.86
CA ASP A 180 -13.67 2.68 -5.52
C ASP A 180 -13.64 4.11 -4.99
N THR A 181 -14.44 4.34 -3.95
CA THR A 181 -14.47 5.64 -3.24
C THR A 181 -13.48 5.64 -2.08
N PRO A 182 -12.66 6.70 -1.91
CA PRO A 182 -11.80 6.86 -0.74
C PRO A 182 -12.59 6.84 0.57
N LEU A 183 -11.95 6.39 1.66
CA LEU A 183 -12.51 6.47 3.00
C LEU A 183 -12.21 7.83 3.65
N ASP A 184 -13.10 8.26 4.54
CA ASP A 184 -12.88 9.45 5.35
C ASP A 184 -11.71 9.28 6.33
N ASN A 185 -11.06 10.39 6.66
CA ASN A 185 -10.00 10.40 7.67
C ASN A 185 -10.61 10.39 9.08
N HIS A 186 -10.22 9.41 9.89
CA HIS A 186 -10.74 9.26 11.26
C HIS A 186 -9.78 9.71 12.37
N CYS A 187 -8.64 10.34 12.07
CA CYS A 187 -7.73 10.84 13.10
C CYS A 187 -8.30 12.03 13.87
N GLY A 188 -9.09 12.91 13.22
CA GLY A 188 -9.68 14.09 13.84
C GLY A 188 -8.66 14.92 14.66
N ARG A 189 -9.01 15.19 15.92
CA ARG A 189 -8.15 15.93 16.87
C ARG A 189 -7.10 15.06 17.59
N CYS A 190 -7.10 13.73 17.40
CA CYS A 190 -6.15 12.83 18.04
C CYS A 190 -4.70 13.18 17.69
N ARG A 191 -3.81 13.16 18.68
CA ARG A 191 -2.37 13.42 18.53
C ARG A 191 -1.48 12.34 19.15
N SER A 192 -2.04 11.24 19.65
CA SER A 192 -1.32 10.23 20.43
C SER A 192 -0.03 9.72 19.77
N CYS A 193 -0.04 9.53 18.44
CA CYS A 193 1.16 9.09 17.72
C CYS A 193 2.26 10.16 17.60
N ILE A 194 1.89 11.43 17.58
CA ILE A 194 2.84 12.56 17.58
C ILE A 194 3.41 12.72 18.99
N ASP A 195 2.55 12.63 19.99
CA ASP A 195 2.93 12.87 21.39
C ASP A 195 3.87 11.78 21.94
N ILE A 196 3.78 10.55 21.42
CA ILE A 196 4.66 9.41 21.81
C ILE A 196 5.88 9.23 20.90
N CYS A 197 5.97 9.98 19.79
CA CYS A 197 7.09 9.85 18.86
C CYS A 197 8.38 10.28 19.59
N PRO A 198 9.41 9.42 19.69
CA PRO A 198 10.59 9.71 20.51
C PRO A 198 11.51 10.79 19.93
N THR A 199 11.26 11.24 18.69
CA THR A 199 12.02 12.24 17.93
C THR A 199 11.10 13.10 17.10
#